data_AF-A0A925NJF9-F1
#
_entry.id   AF-A0A925NJF9-F1
#
_cell.length_a   1.000
_cell.length_b   1.000
_cell.length_c   1.000
_cell.angle_alpha   90.00
_cell.angle_beta   90.00
_cell.angle_gamma   90.00
#
_symmetry.space_group_name_H-M   'P 1'
#
loop_
_entity.id
_entity.type
_entity.pdbx_description
1 polymer ?
#
loop_
_entity_poly.entity_id
_entity_poly.type
_entity_poly.pdbx_seq_one_letter_code
_entity_poly.pdbx_strand_id
1 'polypeptide(L)'
;MKDWHWVIVFASILITPFLPALMKAKCPSCKKRKLNNLDTLRSYEENEEDEKIYFTFHRCSACQTCFKQQNSGPLETTTFEEYEKLAREAKERQPVTQ
;
A
#
# COMPACT_ATOMS: atom_id res chain seq x y z
N MET A 1 26.09 26.12 -28.07
CA MET A 1 25.32 25.04 -27.39
C MET A 1 25.24 25.31 -25.88
N LYS A 2 24.71 26.46 -25.46
CA LYS A 2 24.60 26.85 -24.05
C LYS A 2 23.14 27.09 -23.65
N ASP A 3 22.17 27.12 -24.55
CA ASP A 3 20.76 27.26 -24.15
C ASP A 3 20.07 25.92 -23.87
N TRP A 4 20.66 24.81 -24.34
CA TRP A 4 20.09 23.47 -24.18
C TRP A 4 19.98 23.02 -22.72
N HIS A 5 20.96 23.38 -21.87
CA HIS A 5 20.90 23.03 -20.45
C HIS A 5 19.77 23.75 -19.72
N TRP A 6 19.51 25.03 -20.04
CA TRP A 6 18.37 25.77 -19.49
C TRP A 6 17.04 25.12 -19.87
N VAL A 7 16.90 24.65 -21.12
CA VAL A 7 15.70 23.91 -21.56
C VAL A 7 15.51 22.62 -20.75
N ILE A 8 16.58 21.85 -20.49
CA ILE A 8 16.49 20.63 -19.67
C ILE A 8 16.11 20.97 -18.22
N VAL A 9 16.69 22.02 -17.64
CA VAL A 9 16.41 22.46 -16.26
C VAL A 9 14.97 22.92 -16.12
N PHE A 10 14.46 23.70 -17.08
CA PHE A 10 13.04 24.10 -17.05
C PHE A 10 12.11 22.91 -17.26
N ALA A 11 12.44 21.97 -18.15
CA ALA A 11 11.64 20.77 -18.36
C ALA A 11 11.59 19.89 -17.10
N SER A 12 12.70 19.70 -16.39
CA SER A 12 12.72 18.89 -15.16
C SER A 12 11.88 19.55 -14.05
N ILE A 13 12.00 20.86 -13.84
CA ILE A 13 11.20 21.62 -12.86
C ILE A 13 9.70 21.49 -13.16
N LEU A 14 9.30 21.55 -14.44
CA LEU A 14 7.90 21.42 -14.85
C LEU A 14 7.34 19.99 -14.70
N ILE A 15 8.18 18.96 -14.82
CA ILE A 15 7.74 17.55 -14.68
C ILE A 15 7.73 17.10 -13.21
N THR A 16 8.57 17.70 -12.35
CA THR A 16 8.68 17.39 -10.91
C THR A 16 7.33 17.35 -10.16
N PRO A 17 6.39 18.31 -10.33
CA PRO A 17 5.10 18.25 -9.64
C PRO A 17 4.17 17.12 -10.11
N PHE A 18 4.41 16.52 -11.28
CA PHE A 18 3.59 15.43 -11.83
C PHE A 18 4.09 14.02 -11.47
N LEU A 19 5.34 13.89 -11.03
CA LEU A 19 5.91 12.62 -10.54
C LEU A 19 5.14 11.97 -9.37
N PRO A 20 4.69 12.70 -8.32
CA PRO A 20 3.96 12.07 -7.21
C PRO A 20 2.61 11.47 -7.65
N ALA A 21 2.01 11.98 -8.73
CA ALA A 21 0.78 11.44 -9.29
C ALA A 21 0.99 10.13 -10.07
N LEU A 22 2.19 9.89 -10.59
CA LEU A 22 2.57 8.66 -11.29
C LEU A 22 2.88 7.51 -10.32
N MET A 23 3.42 7.84 -9.14
CA MET A 23 3.87 6.86 -8.14
C MET A 23 2.74 6.26 -7.28
N LYS A 24 1.53 6.80 -7.32
CA LYS A 24 0.39 6.17 -6.62
C LYS A 24 0.02 4.86 -7.29
N ALA A 25 0.02 3.78 -6.51
CA ALA A 25 -0.39 2.46 -6.94
C ALA A 25 -1.79 2.50 -7.59
N LYS A 26 -1.92 1.87 -8.76
CA LYS A 26 -3.21 1.70 -9.43
C LYS A 26 -3.97 0.59 -8.70
N CYS A 27 -5.26 0.80 -8.48
CA CYS A 27 -6.13 -0.27 -8.01
C CYS A 27 -6.21 -1.37 -9.08
N PRO A 28 -5.95 -2.66 -8.76
CA PRO A 28 -6.00 -3.73 -9.75
C PRO A 28 -7.41 -3.96 -10.32
N SER A 29 -8.47 -3.65 -9.55
CA SER A 29 -9.86 -3.78 -10.00
C SER A 29 -10.27 -2.65 -10.95
N CYS A 30 -10.21 -1.38 -10.52
CA CYS A 30 -10.75 -0.26 -11.30
C CYS A 30 -9.70 0.59 -12.04
N LYS A 31 -8.41 0.26 -11.92
CA LYS A 31 -7.24 0.95 -12.53
C LYS A 31 -7.06 2.42 -12.13
N LYS A 32 -7.92 2.97 -11.27
CA LYS A 32 -7.81 4.32 -10.71
C LYS A 32 -6.70 4.37 -9.65
N ARG A 33 -5.96 5.47 -9.59
CA ARG A 33 -4.92 5.75 -8.57
C ARG A 33 -5.53 6.28 -7.27
N LYS A 34 -6.47 5.51 -6.72
CA LYS A 34 -7.21 5.81 -5.48
C LYS A 34 -7.08 4.66 -4.47
N LEU A 35 -5.94 3.97 -4.48
CA LEU A 35 -5.65 2.89 -3.53
C LEU A 35 -5.05 3.50 -2.25
N ASN A 36 -5.72 3.31 -1.13
CA ASN A 36 -5.29 3.80 0.18
C ASN A 36 -4.82 2.62 1.04
N ASN A 37 -3.75 2.81 1.80
CA ASN A 37 -3.31 1.87 2.81
C ASN A 37 -4.24 1.99 4.04
N LEU A 38 -4.69 0.85 4.58
CA LEU A 38 -5.48 0.77 5.80
C LEU A 38 -4.55 0.54 6.99
N ASP A 39 -4.09 -0.70 7.16
CA ASP A 39 -3.19 -1.13 8.24
C ASP A 39 -2.21 -2.18 7.72
N THR A 40 -1.05 -2.27 8.38
CA THR A 40 -0.12 -3.40 8.25
C THR A 40 -0.17 -4.22 9.53
N LEU A 41 -0.65 -5.46 9.41
CA LEU A 41 -0.81 -6.41 10.50
C LEU A 41 0.27 -7.48 10.39
N ARG A 42 0.88 -7.87 11.50
CA ARG A 42 1.78 -9.02 11.54
C ARG A 42 0.94 -10.30 11.58
N SER A 43 1.24 -11.28 10.73
CA SER A 43 0.65 -12.61 10.94
C SER A 43 1.45 -13.34 11.99
N TYR A 44 0.72 -13.93 12.93
CA TYR A 44 1.25 -14.78 13.98
C TYR A 44 0.74 -16.19 13.69
N GLU A 45 1.19 -16.78 12.58
CA GLU A 45 1.01 -18.21 12.39
C GLU A 45 1.98 -18.92 13.35
N GLU A 46 1.49 -19.92 14.08
CA GLU A 46 2.22 -20.69 15.12
C GLU A 46 3.32 -21.62 14.55
N ASN A 47 3.98 -21.22 13.46
CA ASN A 47 5.18 -21.91 12.99
C ASN A 47 6.38 -21.21 13.60
N GLU A 48 6.94 -21.80 14.65
CA GLU A 48 8.03 -21.27 15.48
C GLU A 48 9.36 -21.02 14.73
N GLU A 49 9.47 -21.33 13.43
CA GLU A 49 10.75 -21.36 12.72
C GLU A 49 10.92 -20.41 11.52
N ASP A 50 9.88 -19.83 10.91
CA ASP A 50 10.07 -19.15 9.62
C ASP A 50 9.42 -17.76 9.51
N GLU A 51 10.24 -16.81 9.04
CA GLU A 51 9.95 -15.47 8.50
C GLU A 51 8.82 -14.62 9.13
N LYS A 52 9.16 -13.39 9.54
CA LYS A 52 8.16 -12.39 9.95
C LYS A 52 7.27 -12.02 8.76
N ILE A 53 6.11 -12.66 8.64
CA ILE A 53 5.11 -12.35 7.62
C ILE A 53 4.24 -11.18 8.12
N TYR A 54 4.06 -10.18 7.24
CA TYR A 54 3.18 -9.04 7.47
C TYR A 54 2.14 -8.97 6.35
N PHE A 55 0.88 -8.73 6.70
CA PHE A 55 -0.18 -8.41 5.76
C PHE A 55 -0.48 -6.92 5.78
N THR A 56 -0.28 -6.25 4.65
CA THR A 56 -0.71 -4.87 4.45
C THR A 56 -2.05 -4.85 3.72
N PHE A 57 -3.04 -4.22 4.33
CA PHE A 57 -4.38 -4.07 3.77
C PHE A 57 -4.53 -2.74 3.06
N HIS A 58 -5.20 -2.77 1.91
CA HIS A 58 -5.46 -1.59 1.10
C HIS A 58 -6.95 -1.54 0.73
N ARG A 59 -7.52 -0.34 0.68
CA ARG A 59 -8.89 -0.10 0.20
C ARG A 59 -8.89 0.95 -0.89
N CYS A 60 -9.55 0.65 -2.01
CA CYS A 60 -9.72 1.64 -3.06
C CYS A 60 -10.88 2.59 -2.74
N SER A 61 -10.65 3.91 -2.69
CA SER A 61 -11.75 4.87 -2.47
C SER A 61 -12.65 5.07 -3.70
N ALA A 62 -12.30 4.50 -4.86
CA ALA A 62 -13.12 4.59 -6.07
C ALA A 62 -14.13 3.44 -6.21
N CYS A 63 -13.70 2.19 -6.03
CA CYS A 63 -14.53 1.00 -6.20
C CYS A 63 -14.77 0.24 -4.90
N GLN A 64 -14.22 0.73 -3.77
CA GLN A 64 -14.34 0.15 -2.43
C GLN A 64 -13.80 -1.27 -2.26
N THR A 65 -13.23 -1.88 -3.31
CA THR A 65 -12.55 -3.18 -3.24
C THR A 65 -11.38 -3.14 -2.26
N CYS A 66 -11.28 -4.18 -1.44
CA CYS A 66 -10.20 -4.38 -0.49
C CYS A 66 -9.16 -5.33 -1.08
N PHE A 67 -7.91 -5.08 -0.74
CA PHE A 67 -6.78 -5.90 -1.16
C PHE A 67 -5.89 -6.19 0.05
N LYS A 68 -5.33 -7.40 0.07
CA LYS A 68 -4.28 -7.79 1.00
C LYS A 68 -2.98 -7.97 0.25
N GLN A 69 -1.89 -7.61 0.91
CA GLN A 69 -0.55 -7.76 0.39
C GLN A 69 0.30 -8.44 1.45
N GLN A 70 0.79 -9.64 1.16
CA GLN A 70 1.74 -10.33 2.02
C GLN A 70 3.14 -9.77 1.75
N ASN A 71 3.78 -9.20 2.77
CA ASN A 71 5.08 -8.54 2.68
C ASN A 71 5.12 -7.53 1.51
N SER A 72 6.07 -7.72 0.58
CA SER A 72 6.20 -6.94 -0.67
C SER A 72 5.64 -7.68 -1.89
N GLY A 73 4.80 -8.70 -1.67
CA GLY A 73 4.20 -9.54 -2.69
C GLY A 73 3.10 -8.86 -3.52
N PRO A 74 2.42 -9.62 -4.40
CA PRO A 74 1.31 -9.09 -5.19
C PRO A 74 0.11 -8.72 -4.33
N LEU A 75 -0.71 -7.79 -4.83
CA LEU A 75 -2.00 -7.43 -4.23
C LEU A 75 -3.04 -8.50 -4.57
N GLU A 76 -3.56 -9.16 -3.55
CA GLU A 76 -4.65 -10.13 -3.66
C GLU A 76 -5.96 -9.49 -3.24
N THR A 77 -7.07 -9.89 -3.86
CA THR A 77 -8.39 -9.37 -3.49
C THR A 77 -8.83 -10.03 -2.18
N THR A 78 -9.34 -9.23 -1.24
CA THR A 78 -9.85 -9.69 0.06
C THR A 78 -11.17 -9.00 0.37
N THR A 79 -11.90 -9.49 1.38
CA THR A 79 -13.13 -8.85 1.87
C THR A 79 -12.82 -7.89 3.01
N PHE A 80 -13.71 -6.93 3.23
CA PHE A 80 -13.59 -6.01 4.36
C PHE A 80 -13.77 -6.75 5.70
N GLU A 81 -14.58 -7.80 5.73
CA GLU A 81 -14.80 -8.65 6.90
C GLU A 81 -13.52 -9.41 7.33
N GLU A 82 -12.74 -9.91 6.37
CA GLU A 82 -11.45 -10.57 6.64
C GLU A 82 -10.46 -9.59 7.29
N TYR A 83 -10.41 -8.35 6.79
CA TYR A 83 -9.63 -7.27 7.40
C TYR A 83 -10.08 -6.97 8.84
N GLU A 84 -11.38 -6.77 9.09
CA GLU A 84 -11.87 -6.43 10.44
C GLU A 84 -11.59 -7.53 11.45
N LYS A 85 -11.71 -8.79 11.05
CA LYS A 85 -11.38 -9.95 11.88
C LYS A 85 -9.90 -9.92 12.28
N LEU A 86 -9.00 -9.81 11.30
CA LEU A 86 -7.56 -9.79 11.55
C LEU A 86 -7.09 -8.56 12.32
N ALA A 87 -7.69 -7.39 12.06
CA ALA A 87 -7.40 -6.17 12.80
C ALA A 87 -7.81 -6.26 14.27
N ARG A 88 -8.93 -6.92 14.57
CA ARG A 88 -9.37 -7.19 15.95
C ARG A 88 -8.42 -8.14 16.65
N GLU A 89 -8.12 -9.26 16.02
CA GLU A 89 -7.17 -10.25 16.53
C GLU A 89 -5.77 -9.66 16.78
N ALA A 90 -5.29 -8.78 15.89
CA ALA A 90 -4.02 -8.10 16.06
C ALA A 90 -4.05 -7.13 17.26
N LYS A 91 -5.15 -6.40 17.48
CA LYS A 91 -5.32 -5.51 18.64
C LYS A 91 -5.38 -6.29 19.96
N GLU A 92 -6.06 -7.43 19.98
CA GLU A 92 -6.16 -8.29 21.18
C GLU A 92 -4.79 -8.88 21.57
N ARG A 93 -3.91 -9.14 20.60
CA ARG A 93 -2.58 -9.72 20.83
C ARG A 93 -1.47 -8.68 21.02
N GLN A 94 -1.70 -7.41 20.71
CA GLN A 94 -0.72 -6.36 21.03
C GLN A 94 -0.66 -6.18 22.55
N PRO A 95 0.51 -6.29 23.20
CA PRO A 95 0.62 -5.96 24.60
C PRO A 95 0.24 -4.48 24.75
N VAL A 96 -0.77 -4.21 25.57
CA VAL A 96 -1.10 -2.85 25.98
C VAL A 96 0.13 -2.35 26.75
N THR A 97 0.98 -1.57 26.09
CA THR A 97 2.00 -0.79 26.77
C THR A 97 1.27 0.21 27.66
N GLN A 98 1.12 -0.14 28.94
CA GLN A 98 0.73 0.79 30.01
C GLN A 98 1.88 1.73 30.32
#